data_AF-A0A932A4V3-F1
#
_entry.id   AF-A0A932A4V3-F1
#
_cell.length_a   1.000
_cell.length_b   1.000
_cell.length_c   1.000
_cell.angle_alpha   90.00
_cell.angle_beta   90.00
_cell.angle_gamma   90.00
#
_symmetry.space_group_name_H-M   'P 1'
#
loop_
_entity.id
_entity.type
_entity.pdbx_description
1 polymer ?
#
loop_
_entity_poly.entity_id
_entity_poly.type
_entity_poly.pdbx_seq_one_letter_code
_entity_poly.pdbx_strand_id
1 'polypeptide(L)'
;MKLNGIIYETEEVSPNNMLKIEKKVWPEYFQAILDGRKTFEWRLNDFDIAEGDILVLREWDPGTKNYTGRQLEKKVGYIGKWKIDDLTKFWPREDIDDKGIQVISLKDN
;
A
#
# COMPACT_ATOMS: atom_id res chain seq x y z
N MET A 1 -36.38 42.71 7.00
CA MET A 1 -35.46 43.40 6.07
C MET A 1 -34.49 42.34 5.57
N LYS A 2 -34.45 42.06 4.25
CA LYS A 2 -33.52 41.09 3.65
C LYS A 2 -32.09 41.67 3.71
N LEU A 3 -31.05 40.90 4.06
CA LEU A 3 -30.03 40.23 3.20
C LEU A 3 -28.82 40.04 4.15
N ASN A 4 -28.10 38.92 4.29
CA ASN A 4 -27.46 38.06 3.30
C ASN A 4 -27.35 36.63 3.85
N GLY A 5 -27.81 35.66 3.05
CA GLY A 5 -27.65 34.23 3.31
C GLY A 5 -26.25 33.75 2.97
N ILE A 6 -25.49 33.41 4.01
CA ILE A 6 -24.36 32.48 3.90
C ILE A 6 -24.72 31.31 4.79
N ILE A 7 -25.21 30.24 4.16
CA ILE A 7 -25.21 28.92 4.75
C ILE A 7 -23.77 28.41 4.64
N TYR A 8 -23.09 28.27 5.79
CA TYR A 8 -21.92 27.42 5.85
C TYR A 8 -22.46 25.99 5.91
N GLU A 9 -22.47 25.29 4.78
CA GLU A 9 -22.58 23.84 4.79
C GLU A 9 -21.34 23.33 5.53
N THR A 10 -21.53 22.92 6.78
CA THR A 10 -20.55 22.09 7.47
C THR A 10 -20.46 20.82 6.67
N GLU A 11 -19.35 20.60 5.97
CA GLU A 11 -19.05 19.29 5.38
C GLU A 11 -19.19 18.26 6.50
N GLU A 12 -20.23 17.42 6.41
CA GLU A 12 -20.32 16.23 7.24
C GLU A 12 -19.12 15.35 6.86
N VAL A 13 -18.06 15.40 7.66
CA VAL A 13 -16.94 14.48 7.55
C VAL A 13 -17.49 13.09 7.88
N SER A 14 -17.73 12.28 6.85
CA SER A 14 -18.22 10.92 7.05
C SER A 14 -17.19 10.14 7.88
N PRO A 15 -17.61 9.48 8.98
CA PRO A 15 -16.69 8.71 9.79
C PRO A 15 -16.37 7.41 9.04
N ASN A 16 -15.11 7.27 8.61
CA ASN A 16 -14.50 6.18 7.82
C ASN A 16 -14.68 6.24 6.30
N ASN A 17 -14.00 7.20 5.65
CA ASN A 17 -13.77 7.10 4.21
C ASN A 17 -12.57 6.18 3.93
N MET A 18 -12.79 4.87 3.95
CA MET A 18 -11.81 3.86 3.56
C MET A 18 -11.38 4.09 2.11
N LEU A 19 -10.10 4.41 1.89
CA LEU A 19 -9.60 4.71 0.55
C LEU A 19 -9.31 3.41 -0.21
N LYS A 20 -9.63 3.40 -1.50
CA LYS A 20 -9.18 2.36 -2.44
C LYS A 20 -8.01 2.87 -3.27
N ILE A 21 -6.84 2.27 -3.11
CA ILE A 21 -5.64 2.62 -3.86
C ILE A 21 -5.34 1.50 -4.87
N GLU A 22 -5.28 1.83 -6.16
CA GLU A 22 -4.92 0.87 -7.20
C GLU A 22 -3.42 0.84 -7.47
N LYS A 23 -2.83 -0.35 -7.53
CA LYS A 23 -1.42 -0.56 -7.93
C LYS A 23 -1.29 -1.77 -8.86
N LYS A 24 -0.33 -1.69 -9.78
CA LYS A 24 0.10 -2.84 -10.59
C LYS A 24 0.82 -3.86 -9.73
N VAL A 25 0.66 -5.13 -10.04
CA VAL A 25 1.43 -6.24 -9.50
C VAL A 25 1.76 -7.22 -10.63
N TRP A 26 2.96 -7.79 -10.64
CA TRP A 26 3.34 -8.78 -11.66
C TRP A 26 2.69 -10.15 -11.38
N PRO A 27 2.51 -11.00 -12.41
CA PRO A 27 1.75 -12.25 -12.27
C PRO A 27 2.28 -13.19 -11.19
N GLU A 28 3.60 -13.31 -11.02
CA GLU A 28 4.20 -14.18 -10.01
C GLU A 28 3.90 -13.72 -8.58
N TYR A 29 3.89 -12.40 -8.33
CA TYR A 29 3.54 -11.84 -7.03
C TYR A 29 2.03 -11.87 -6.80
N PHE A 30 1.24 -11.61 -7.86
CA PHE A 30 -0.22 -11.75 -7.80
C PHE A 30 -0.60 -13.15 -7.33
N GLN A 31 -0.03 -14.18 -7.97
CA GLN A 31 -0.31 -15.57 -7.61
C GLN A 31 0.19 -15.88 -6.20
N ALA A 32 1.38 -15.42 -5.80
CA ALA A 32 1.88 -15.62 -4.44
C ALA A 32 1.00 -14.99 -3.36
N ILE A 33 0.39 -13.84 -3.63
CA ILE A 33 -0.55 -13.17 -2.72
C ILE A 33 -1.91 -13.89 -2.72
N LEU A 34 -2.38 -14.35 -3.88
CA LEU A 34 -3.60 -15.14 -4.01
C LEU A 34 -3.50 -16.46 -3.22
N ASP A 35 -2.38 -17.17 -3.34
CA ASP A 35 -2.08 -18.40 -2.60
C ASP A 35 -1.85 -18.16 -1.09
N GLY A 36 -1.85 -16.90 -0.67
CA GLY A 36 -1.52 -16.47 0.68
C GLY A 36 -0.07 -16.73 1.08
N ARG A 37 0.83 -17.13 0.17
CA ARG A 37 2.28 -17.32 0.45
C ARG A 37 2.97 -16.00 0.75
N LYS A 38 2.58 -14.92 0.07
CA LYS A 38 3.07 -13.56 0.28
C LYS A 38 1.97 -12.74 0.98
N THR A 39 2.24 -12.31 2.20
CA THR A 39 1.28 -11.55 3.05
C THR A 39 1.65 -10.08 3.23
N PHE A 40 2.57 -9.56 2.41
CA PHE A 40 3.03 -8.17 2.45
C PHE A 40 3.17 -7.56 1.06
N GLU A 41 3.11 -6.24 0.97
CA GLU A 41 3.53 -5.44 -0.18
C GLU A 41 4.74 -4.58 0.22
N TRP A 42 5.71 -4.44 -0.69
CA TRP A 42 6.84 -3.54 -0.54
C TRP A 42 6.79 -2.53 -1.68
N ARG A 43 6.78 -1.24 -1.35
CA ARG A 43 6.64 -0.15 -2.31
C ARG A 43 7.57 0.98 -1.96
N LEU A 44 7.93 1.76 -2.97
CA LEU A 44 8.46 3.10 -2.74
C LEU A 44 7.42 3.91 -1.96
N ASN A 45 7.87 4.71 -1.00
CA ASN A 45 7.01 5.58 -0.21
C ASN A 45 6.67 6.86 -1.01
N ASP A 46 5.95 6.70 -2.12
CA ASP A 46 5.58 7.75 -3.08
C ASP A 46 4.05 7.97 -3.20
N PHE A 47 3.27 7.41 -2.27
CA PHE A 47 1.83 7.60 -2.17
C PHE A 47 1.34 7.47 -0.73
N ASP A 48 0.20 8.10 -0.43
CA ASP A 48 -0.45 8.00 0.86
C ASP A 48 -1.39 6.80 0.92
N ILE A 49 -1.33 6.11 2.06
CA ILE A 49 -2.15 4.96 2.41
C ILE A 49 -2.09 4.80 3.94
N ALA A 50 -3.19 4.36 4.55
CA ALA A 50 -3.34 4.16 5.98
C ALA A 50 -3.81 2.74 6.31
N GLU A 51 -3.61 2.31 7.56
CA GLU A 51 -4.23 1.08 8.06
C GLU A 51 -5.75 1.18 7.94
N GLY A 52 -6.39 0.10 7.48
CA GLY A 52 -7.82 0.09 7.20
C GLY A 52 -8.20 0.36 5.75
N ASP A 53 -7.36 1.03 4.96
CA ASP A 53 -7.58 1.24 3.52
C ASP A 53 -7.60 -0.10 2.74
N ILE A 54 -8.02 -0.04 1.48
CA ILE A 54 -7.96 -1.18 0.55
C ILE A 54 -6.89 -0.91 -0.52
N LEU A 55 -5.95 -1.84 -0.64
CA LEU A 55 -5.03 -1.91 -1.76
C LEU A 55 -5.60 -2.84 -2.83
N VAL A 56 -5.91 -2.28 -4.00
CA VAL A 56 -6.37 -3.00 -5.18
C VAL A 56 -5.16 -3.33 -6.06
N LEU A 57 -4.81 -4.60 -6.13
CA LEU A 57 -3.68 -5.11 -6.90
C LEU A 57 -4.18 -5.62 -8.25
N ARG A 58 -3.84 -4.91 -9.32
CA ARG A 58 -4.21 -5.25 -10.69
C ARG A 58 -3.06 -5.98 -11.36
N GLU A 59 -3.30 -7.21 -11.80
CA GLU A 59 -2.28 -8.02 -12.45
C GLU A 59 -1.90 -7.39 -13.79
N TRP A 60 -0.63 -7.01 -13.92
CA TRP A 60 -0.05 -6.44 -15.13
C TRP A 60 1.10 -7.31 -15.59
N ASP A 61 1.01 -7.82 -16.82
CA ASP A 61 2.00 -8.70 -17.41
C ASP A 61 3.05 -7.88 -18.19
N PRO A 62 4.32 -7.86 -17.77
CA PRO A 62 5.39 -7.15 -18.48
C PRO A 62 5.67 -7.69 -19.89
N GLY A 63 5.42 -8.98 -20.14
CA GLY A 63 5.65 -9.62 -21.44
C GLY A 63 4.68 -9.11 -22.49
N THR A 64 3.41 -9.03 -22.16
CA THR A 64 2.36 -8.49 -23.06
C THR A 64 2.16 -6.98 -22.92
N LYS A 65 2.73 -6.36 -21.88
CA LYS A 65 2.55 -4.95 -21.48
C LYS A 65 1.09 -4.57 -21.19
N ASN A 66 0.24 -5.56 -20.88
CA ASN A 66 -1.19 -5.37 -20.68
C ASN A 66 -1.65 -5.84 -19.29
N TYR A 67 -2.81 -5.34 -18.87
CA TYR A 67 -3.52 -5.93 -17.74
C TYR A 67 -4.16 -7.24 -18.19
N THR A 68 -4.09 -8.28 -17.36
CA THR A 68 -4.71 -9.58 -17.65
C THR A 68 -6.22 -9.59 -17.37
N GLY A 69 -6.70 -8.58 -16.64
CA GLY A 69 -8.06 -8.49 -16.13
C GLY A 69 -8.23 -9.05 -14.72
N ARG A 70 -7.23 -9.75 -14.16
CA ARG A 70 -7.26 -10.23 -12.78
C ARG A 70 -6.96 -9.11 -11.78
N GLN A 71 -7.65 -9.13 -10.64
CA GLN A 71 -7.39 -8.21 -9.54
C GLN A 71 -7.57 -8.88 -8.17
N LEU A 72 -6.90 -8.35 -7.14
CA LEU A 72 -7.12 -8.67 -5.73
C LEU A 72 -7.38 -7.39 -4.95
N GLU A 73 -8.29 -7.46 -4.00
CA GLU A 73 -8.44 -6.42 -2.98
C GLU A 73 -7.90 -6.96 -1.65
N LYS A 74 -7.04 -6.18 -0.99
CA LYS A 74 -6.52 -6.50 0.34
C LYS A 74 -6.70 -5.31 1.27
N LYS A 75 -7.27 -5.56 2.44
CA LYS A 75 -7.31 -4.57 3.52
C LYS A 75 -5.89 -4.38 4.06
N VAL A 76 -5.49 -3.13 4.22
CA VAL A 76 -4.19 -2.77 4.78
C VAL A 76 -4.21 -3.01 6.28
N GLY A 77 -3.30 -3.87 6.76
CA GLY A 77 -3.20 -4.25 8.16
C GLY A 77 -2.17 -3.43 8.95
N TYR A 78 -0.95 -3.29 8.42
CA TYR A 78 0.15 -2.53 9.03
C TYR A 78 0.93 -1.77 7.96
N ILE A 79 1.43 -0.57 8.30
CA ILE A 79 2.29 0.23 7.42
C ILE A 79 3.56 0.65 8.16
N GLY A 80 4.70 0.28 7.58
CA GLY A 80 6.01 0.85 7.93
C GLY A 80 6.52 1.75 6.80
N LYS A 81 6.93 2.97 7.14
CA LYS A 81 7.57 3.92 6.22
C LYS A 81 8.96 4.27 6.77
N TRP A 82 9.98 4.13 5.94
CA TRP A 82 11.37 4.33 6.35
C TRP A 82 12.14 5.09 5.28
N LYS A 83 13.02 6.00 5.69
CA LYS A 83 14.14 6.46 4.87
C LYS A 83 15.38 5.64 5.22
N ILE A 84 16.37 5.62 4.33
CA ILE A 84 17.65 4.94 4.61
C ILE A 84 18.25 5.46 5.92
N ASP A 85 18.20 6.78 6.15
CA ASP A 85 18.71 7.39 7.37
C ASP A 85 18.01 6.88 8.64
N ASP A 86 16.72 6.52 8.58
CA ASP A 86 16.02 5.94 9.73
C ASP A 86 16.52 4.53 10.07
N LEU A 87 16.95 3.77 9.07
CA LEU A 87 17.50 2.43 9.25
C LEU A 87 18.88 2.47 9.93
N THR A 88 19.60 3.59 9.82
CA THR A 88 20.91 3.75 10.48
C THR A 88 20.83 3.76 12.02
N LYS A 89 19.63 3.88 12.58
CA LYS A 89 19.36 3.73 14.03
C LYS A 89 19.48 2.27 14.49
N PHE A 90 19.36 1.31 13.56
CA PHE A 90 19.37 -0.13 13.85
C PHE A 90 20.65 -0.81 13.35
N TRP A 91 21.17 -0.39 12.20
CA TRP A 91 22.33 -1.00 11.56
C TRP A 91 23.28 0.06 10.96
N PRO A 92 24.60 -0.20 10.89
CA PRO A 92 25.53 0.65 10.16
C PRO A 92 25.10 0.85 8.69
N ARG A 93 25.38 2.03 8.13
CA ARG A 93 25.04 2.32 6.73
C ARG A 93 25.72 1.37 5.74
N GLU A 94 26.98 1.01 5.99
CA GLU A 94 27.74 0.07 5.16
C GLU A 94 27.07 -1.32 5.10
N ASP A 95 26.54 -1.81 6.22
CA ASP A 95 25.82 -3.07 6.27
C ASP A 95 24.50 -3.01 5.49
N ILE A 96 23.79 -1.87 5.53
CA ILE A 96 22.55 -1.67 4.77
C ILE A 96 22.84 -1.66 3.26
N ASP A 97 23.90 -0.97 2.83
CA ASP A 97 24.27 -0.87 1.42
C ASP A 97 24.78 -2.22 0.87
N ASP A 98 25.51 -3.01 1.67
CA ASP A 98 26.04 -4.32 1.29
C ASP A 98 24.97 -5.43 1.31
N LYS A 99 24.19 -5.51 2.39
CA LYS A 99 23.27 -6.65 2.64
C LYS A 99 21.83 -6.38 2.26
N GLY A 100 21.43 -5.11 2.14
CA GLY A 100 20.05 -4.72 1.89
C GLY A 100 19.10 -5.05 3.05
N ILE A 101 17.80 -5.11 2.73
CA ILE A 101 16.73 -5.39 3.70
C ILE A 101 15.94 -6.61 3.25
N GLN A 102 15.66 -7.51 4.20
CA GLN A 102 14.81 -8.68 3.97
C GLN A 102 13.41 -8.44 4.53
N VAL A 103 12.38 -8.85 3.78
CA VAL A 103 10.98 -8.83 4.25
C VAL A 103 10.40 -10.23 4.23
N ILE A 104 9.86 -10.64 5.37
CA ILE A 104 9.47 -12.01 5.64
C ILE A 104 7.96 -12.05 5.88
N SER A 105 7.25 -12.91 5.14
CA SER A 105 5.83 -13.19 5.40
C SER A 105 5.73 -14.07 6.64
N LEU A 106 4.92 -13.67 7.62
CA LEU A 106 4.60 -14.47 8.79
C LEU A 106 3.22 -15.12 8.62
N LYS A 107 3.06 -16.33 9.16
CA LYS A 107 1.82 -17.10 9.18
C LYS A 107 1.70 -17.83 10.49
N ASP A 108 0.47 -18.08 10.92
CA ASP A 108 0.20 -19.00 12.01
C ASP A 108 0.57 -20.43 11.59
N ASN A 109 0.99 -21.23 12.58
CA ASN A 109 1.32 -22.65 12.40
C ASN A 109 0.10 -23.55 12.57
#